data_AF-A0A497TGC6-F1
#
_entry.id   AF-A0A497TGC6-F1
#
_cell.length_a   1.000
_cell.length_b   1.000
_cell.length_c   1.000
_cell.angle_alpha   90.00
_cell.angle_beta   90.00
_cell.angle_gamma   90.00
#
_symmetry.space_group_name_H-M   'P 1'
#
loop_
_entity.id
_entity.type
_entity.pdbx_description
1 polymer ?
#
loop_
_entity_poly.entity_id
_entity_poly.type
_entity_poly.pdbx_seq_one_letter_code
_entity_poly.pdbx_strand_id
1 'polypeptide(L)'
;MNKYFLLKTGKKTTTTPVLLFKEPEKLNILSTPLAWKIYKEFANPACPVDVAKKLKIHEQKVYYYVKKFRKEDLLKEVSQEQRKGTVAKFYQTKHQAFAFKSDTAPEKEIRVPSPAKSANLEPFIENNKLNAKIIVGSPDPHGPWKARASDSCCAIDFALFIGSFTDGKNVPNYKLDTEIRESDLKHNLILIGGPTVNMVTRKINNKLPIRIDIKTDYRIVSDLSGKSYTDDTHGMAVIIENPWKTGKKILVIAGKRFAGTRAGVLACITKLNSILKGNRFKPEFIAKVVKGYDMDGDGVIDTAEILE
;
A
#
# COMPACT_ATOMS: atom_id res chain seq x y z
N MET A 1 -5.35 -11.82 -13.59
CA MET A 1 -4.07 -11.72 -12.84
C MET A 1 -3.15 -10.77 -13.61
N ASN A 2 -2.74 -9.64 -13.04
CA ASN A 2 -1.89 -8.67 -13.74
C ASN A 2 -0.43 -9.12 -13.66
N LYS A 3 0.28 -9.07 -14.79
CA LYS A 3 1.71 -9.39 -14.87
C LYS A 3 2.50 -8.11 -15.15
N TYR A 4 3.73 -8.03 -14.66
CA TYR A 4 4.59 -6.85 -14.83
C TYR A 4 6.00 -7.28 -15.19
N PHE A 5 6.67 -6.49 -16.03
CA PHE A 5 8.13 -6.49 -16.07
C PHE A 5 8.68 -5.76 -14.85
N LEU A 6 9.75 -6.32 -14.26
CA LEU A 6 10.58 -5.65 -13.27
C LEU A 6 11.91 -5.27 -13.93
N LEU A 7 12.08 -4.00 -14.24
CA LEU A 7 13.26 -3.48 -14.93
C LEU A 7 14.19 -2.83 -13.90
N LYS A 8 15.41 -3.35 -13.77
CA LYS A 8 16.45 -2.81 -12.90
C LYS A 8 17.55 -2.16 -13.74
N THR A 9 17.68 -0.84 -13.65
CA THR A 9 18.71 -0.06 -14.36
C THR A 9 19.54 0.69 -13.32
N GLY A 10 20.75 0.19 -13.04
CA GLY A 10 21.59 0.70 -11.96
C GLY A 10 20.87 0.65 -10.61
N LYS A 11 20.64 1.83 -10.00
CA LYS A 11 19.91 2.00 -8.73
C LYS A 11 18.40 2.16 -8.89
N LYS A 12 17.87 2.27 -10.12
CA LYS A 12 16.44 2.49 -10.38
C LYS A 12 15.75 1.17 -10.67
N THR A 13 14.65 0.90 -9.98
CA THR A 13 13.74 -0.20 -10.28
C THR A 13 12.43 0.37 -10.80
N THR A 14 11.95 -0.11 -11.94
CA THR A 14 10.67 0.29 -12.53
C THR A 14 9.83 -0.93 -12.83
N THR A 15 8.50 -0.74 -12.87
CA THR A 15 7.57 -1.78 -13.28
C THR A 15 6.76 -1.32 -14.49
N THR A 16 6.41 -2.26 -15.37
CA THR A 16 5.56 -1.99 -16.52
C THR A 16 4.58 -3.15 -16.69
N PRO A 17 3.25 -2.89 -16.73
CA PRO A 17 2.27 -3.95 -16.99
C PRO A 17 2.56 -4.65 -18.32
N VAL A 18 2.53 -5.97 -18.32
CA VAL A 18 2.86 -6.79 -19.50
C VAL A 18 1.72 -7.73 -19.84
N LEU A 19 1.39 -7.84 -21.13
CA LEU A 19 0.56 -8.91 -21.65
C LEU A 19 1.44 -10.14 -21.90
N LEU A 20 1.15 -11.24 -21.21
CA LEU A 20 1.90 -12.49 -21.38
C LEU A 20 1.19 -13.41 -22.38
N PHE A 21 1.90 -13.78 -23.43
CA PHE A 21 1.48 -14.79 -24.39
C PHE A 21 1.97 -16.17 -23.99
N LYS A 22 1.14 -17.19 -24.25
CA LYS A 22 1.52 -18.61 -24.15
C LYS A 22 2.31 -19.07 -25.38
N GLU A 23 1.86 -18.64 -26.56
CA GLU A 23 2.43 -19.03 -27.84
C GLU A 23 3.14 -17.84 -28.51
N PRO A 24 4.41 -18.00 -28.94
CA PRO A 24 5.15 -16.95 -29.65
C PRO A 24 4.45 -16.46 -30.92
N GLU A 25 3.69 -17.32 -31.59
CA GLU A 25 3.02 -17.01 -32.87
C GLU A 25 2.04 -15.83 -32.77
N LYS A 26 1.45 -15.61 -31.59
CA LYS A 26 0.56 -14.46 -31.35
C LYS A 26 1.28 -13.11 -31.44
N LEU A 27 2.61 -13.10 -31.25
CA LEU A 27 3.45 -11.92 -31.46
C LEU A 27 3.82 -11.68 -32.93
N ASN A 28 3.57 -12.63 -33.84
CA ASN A 28 3.88 -12.46 -35.27
C ASN A 28 3.17 -11.25 -35.89
N ILE A 29 2.03 -10.85 -35.35
CA ILE A 29 1.33 -9.64 -35.77
C ILE A 29 2.16 -8.36 -35.52
N LEU A 30 3.05 -8.37 -34.51
CA LEU A 30 3.93 -7.26 -34.13
C LEU A 30 5.38 -7.46 -34.62
N SER A 31 5.72 -8.60 -35.24
CA SER A 31 7.11 -8.93 -35.58
C SER A 31 7.68 -8.10 -36.75
N THR A 32 6.82 -7.55 -37.61
CA THR A 32 7.28 -6.73 -38.73
C THR A 32 7.52 -5.27 -38.30
N PRO A 33 8.59 -4.59 -38.80
CA PRO A 33 8.88 -3.20 -38.45
C PRO A 33 7.71 -2.25 -38.72
N LEU A 34 6.96 -2.48 -39.81
CA LEU A 34 5.80 -1.68 -40.17
C LEU A 34 4.63 -1.87 -39.19
N ALA A 35 4.31 -3.11 -38.84
CA ALA A 35 3.25 -3.38 -37.88
C ALA A 35 3.55 -2.73 -36.53
N TRP A 36 4.78 -2.86 -36.05
CA TRP A 36 5.21 -2.22 -34.80
C TRP A 36 5.14 -0.69 -34.88
N LYS A 37 5.56 -0.11 -36.02
CA LYS A 37 5.47 1.35 -36.24
C LYS A 37 4.01 1.83 -36.17
N ILE A 38 3.08 1.14 -36.84
CA ILE A 38 1.65 1.45 -36.81
C ILE A 38 1.08 1.27 -35.40
N TYR A 39 1.41 0.18 -34.71
CA TYR A 39 0.90 -0.11 -33.37
C TYR A 39 1.23 1.00 -32.37
N LYS A 40 2.47 1.52 -32.40
CA LYS A 40 2.92 2.62 -31.52
C LYS A 40 2.16 3.93 -31.72
N GLU A 41 1.65 4.20 -32.93
CA GLU A 41 0.87 5.42 -33.19
C GLU A 41 -0.48 5.43 -32.44
N PHE A 42 -0.96 4.27 -32.00
CA PHE A 42 -2.17 4.15 -31.18
C PHE A 42 -1.90 4.11 -29.67
N ALA A 43 -0.69 4.47 -29.20
CA ALA A 43 -0.41 4.59 -27.76
C ALA A 43 -1.37 5.59 -27.08
N ASN A 44 -1.73 6.63 -27.81
CA ASN A 44 -2.83 7.55 -27.49
C ASN A 44 -3.99 7.35 -28.48
N PRO A 45 -5.22 7.77 -28.14
CA PRO A 45 -6.36 7.71 -29.05
C PRO A 45 -6.04 8.31 -30.43
N ALA A 46 -6.14 7.50 -31.49
CA ALA A 46 -5.84 7.93 -32.86
C ALA A 46 -6.78 7.29 -33.89
N CYS A 47 -7.02 8.00 -34.99
CA CYS A 47 -7.79 7.51 -36.14
C CYS A 47 -6.86 6.87 -37.19
N PRO A 48 -7.22 5.75 -37.84
CA PRO A 48 -6.39 5.10 -38.86
C PRO A 48 -5.96 6.01 -40.01
N VAL A 49 -6.83 6.93 -40.43
CA VAL A 49 -6.56 7.91 -41.50
C VAL A 49 -5.44 8.88 -41.10
N ASP A 50 -5.46 9.37 -39.86
CA ASP A 50 -4.45 10.30 -39.35
C ASP A 50 -3.09 9.60 -39.19
N VAL A 51 -3.11 8.33 -38.74
CA VAL A 51 -1.92 7.48 -38.65
C VAL A 51 -1.32 7.23 -40.03
N ALA A 52 -2.15 6.94 -41.05
CA ALA A 52 -1.70 6.73 -42.42
C ALA A 52 -0.98 7.97 -43.00
N LYS A 53 -1.58 9.16 -42.82
CA LYS A 53 -1.00 10.44 -43.24
C LYS A 53 0.32 10.72 -42.52
N LYS A 54 0.36 10.56 -41.19
CA LYS A 54 1.56 10.78 -40.38
C LYS A 54 2.71 9.86 -40.78
N LEU A 55 2.41 8.58 -41.04
CA LEU A 55 3.41 7.58 -41.41
C LEU A 55 3.76 7.57 -42.90
N LYS A 56 3.06 8.36 -43.74
CA LYS A 56 3.16 8.37 -45.20
C LYS A 56 2.98 6.97 -45.82
N ILE A 57 1.95 6.26 -45.37
CA ILE A 57 1.61 4.91 -45.83
C ILE A 57 0.17 4.87 -46.34
N HIS A 58 -0.12 3.95 -47.26
CA HIS A 58 -1.47 3.79 -47.82
C HIS A 58 -2.49 3.43 -46.73
N GLU A 59 -3.64 4.11 -46.72
CA GLU A 59 -4.66 3.98 -45.66
C GLU A 59 -5.16 2.54 -45.49
N GLN A 60 -5.42 1.82 -46.58
CA GLN A 60 -5.86 0.42 -46.54
C GLN A 60 -4.88 -0.48 -45.75
N LYS A 61 -3.58 -0.19 -45.81
CA LYS A 61 -2.56 -0.95 -45.08
C LYS A 61 -2.67 -0.72 -43.58
N VAL A 62 -2.99 0.50 -43.15
CA VAL A 62 -3.25 0.81 -41.74
C VAL A 62 -4.52 0.11 -41.26
N TYR A 63 -5.62 0.21 -42.03
CA TYR A 63 -6.87 -0.47 -41.70
C TYR A 63 -6.71 -2.00 -41.60
N TYR A 64 -5.89 -2.60 -42.46
CA TYR A 64 -5.54 -4.02 -42.37
C TYR A 64 -4.92 -4.37 -41.01
N TYR A 65 -3.92 -3.61 -40.56
CA TYR A 65 -3.28 -3.86 -39.27
C TYR A 65 -4.21 -3.56 -38.10
N VAL A 66 -5.00 -2.48 -38.14
CA VAL A 66 -5.99 -2.17 -37.10
C VAL A 66 -6.98 -3.31 -36.92
N LYS A 67 -7.50 -3.89 -38.02
CA LYS A 67 -8.39 -5.06 -37.97
C LYS A 67 -7.70 -6.25 -37.32
N LYS A 68 -6.45 -6.54 -37.70
CA LYS A 68 -5.67 -7.64 -37.10
C LYS A 68 -5.41 -7.41 -35.60
N PHE A 69 -4.98 -6.22 -35.20
CA PHE A 69 -4.70 -5.89 -33.80
C PHE A 69 -5.96 -5.99 -32.93
N ARG A 70 -7.11 -5.58 -33.46
CA ARG A 70 -8.39 -5.75 -32.76
C ARG A 70 -8.79 -7.21 -32.61
N LYS A 71 -8.53 -8.05 -33.62
CA LYS A 71 -8.81 -9.49 -33.56
C LYS A 71 -8.01 -10.16 -32.42
N GLU A 72 -6.76 -9.74 -32.23
CA GLU A 72 -5.89 -10.23 -31.14
C GLU A 72 -6.07 -9.46 -29.82
N ASP A 73 -7.14 -8.66 -29.70
CA ASP A 73 -7.47 -7.85 -28.51
C ASP A 73 -6.40 -6.80 -28.10
N LEU A 74 -5.49 -6.44 -29.01
CA LEU A 74 -4.39 -5.51 -28.74
C LEU A 74 -4.80 -4.03 -28.84
N LEU A 75 -5.93 -3.74 -29.50
CA LEU A 75 -6.51 -2.42 -29.72
C LEU A 75 -7.96 -2.40 -29.23
N LYS A 76 -8.37 -1.29 -28.60
CA LYS A 76 -9.78 -0.99 -28.28
C LYS A 76 -10.24 0.26 -29.01
N GLU A 77 -11.51 0.29 -29.37
CA GLU A 77 -12.19 1.51 -29.83
C GLU A 77 -12.50 2.37 -28.60
N VAL A 78 -12.13 3.65 -28.62
CA VAL A 78 -12.23 4.56 -27.46
C VAL A 78 -13.20 5.71 -27.68
N SER A 79 -13.44 6.11 -28.93
CA SER A 79 -14.41 7.15 -29.29
C SER A 79 -14.71 7.14 -30.78
N GLN A 80 -15.72 7.92 -31.18
CA GLN A 80 -16.10 8.17 -32.56
C GLN A 80 -16.35 9.67 -32.76
N GLU A 81 -16.05 10.19 -33.96
CA GLU A 81 -16.22 11.61 -34.32
C GLU A 81 -16.76 11.73 -35.74
N GLN A 82 -17.65 12.69 -36.01
CA GLN A 82 -18.12 12.97 -37.37
C GLN A 82 -17.10 13.84 -38.12
N ARG A 83 -16.55 13.35 -39.23
CA ARG A 83 -15.60 14.07 -40.08
C ARG A 83 -16.03 14.07 -41.53
N LYS A 84 -16.26 15.25 -42.10
CA LYS A 84 -16.61 15.45 -43.53
C LYS A 84 -17.72 14.48 -44.01
N GLY A 85 -18.78 14.33 -43.22
CA GLY A 85 -19.90 13.44 -43.55
C GLY A 85 -19.68 11.95 -43.29
N THR A 86 -18.54 11.54 -42.71
CA THR A 86 -18.24 10.13 -42.37
C THR A 86 -17.92 9.99 -40.88
N VAL A 87 -18.13 8.79 -40.32
CA VAL A 87 -17.81 8.49 -38.91
C VAL A 87 -16.35 8.03 -38.82
N ALA A 88 -15.52 8.81 -38.14
CA ALA A 88 -14.13 8.46 -37.83
C ALA A 88 -14.06 7.75 -36.46
N LYS A 89 -13.54 6.53 -36.45
CA LYS A 89 -13.33 5.74 -35.23
C LYS A 89 -11.92 5.95 -34.68
N PHE A 90 -11.82 6.12 -33.37
CA PHE A 90 -10.56 6.25 -32.65
C PHE A 90 -10.23 4.97 -31.90
N TYR A 91 -8.96 4.59 -31.96
CA TYR A 91 -8.45 3.40 -31.31
C TYR A 91 -7.30 3.73 -30.37
N GLN A 92 -7.12 2.91 -29.35
CA GLN A 92 -6.00 2.98 -28.43
C GLN A 92 -5.50 1.58 -28.08
N THR A 93 -4.18 1.43 -27.90
CA THR A 93 -3.57 0.18 -27.47
C THR A 93 -4.04 -0.21 -26.06
N LYS A 94 -4.28 -1.50 -25.84
CA LYS A 94 -4.59 -2.02 -24.50
C LYS A 94 -3.34 -2.28 -23.65
N HIS A 95 -2.25 -2.64 -24.31
CA HIS A 95 -0.98 -3.00 -23.68
C HIS A 95 0.19 -2.37 -24.45
N GLN A 96 1.22 -1.93 -23.72
CA GLN A 96 2.42 -1.33 -24.33
C GLN A 96 3.68 -2.20 -24.15
N ALA A 97 3.57 -3.27 -23.39
CA ALA A 97 4.62 -4.24 -23.18
C ALA A 97 4.08 -5.67 -23.33
N PHE A 98 4.91 -6.53 -23.91
CA PHE A 98 4.57 -7.90 -24.24
C PHE A 98 5.68 -8.84 -23.79
N ALA A 99 5.32 -10.04 -23.34
CA ALA A 99 6.24 -11.10 -23.01
C ALA A 99 5.70 -12.43 -23.50
N PHE A 100 6.60 -13.38 -23.76
CA PHE A 100 6.27 -14.79 -23.80
C PHE A 100 7.05 -15.48 -22.68
N LYS A 101 6.49 -16.55 -22.14
CA LYS A 101 7.15 -17.36 -21.12
C LYS A 101 7.03 -18.82 -21.52
N SER A 102 8.16 -19.54 -21.48
CA SER A 102 8.15 -21.01 -21.56
C SER A 102 7.51 -21.59 -20.31
N ASP A 103 6.68 -22.63 -20.47
CA ASP A 103 6.09 -23.35 -19.34
C ASP A 103 7.16 -24.05 -18.48
N THR A 104 8.33 -24.33 -19.05
CA THR A 104 9.49 -24.90 -18.34
C THR A 104 10.32 -23.87 -17.58
N ALA A 105 10.03 -22.58 -17.72
CA ALA A 105 10.81 -21.55 -17.03
C ALA A 105 10.43 -21.52 -15.53
N PRO A 106 11.40 -21.77 -14.62
CA PRO A 106 11.14 -21.84 -13.20
C PRO A 106 10.60 -20.50 -12.69
N GLU A 107 9.54 -20.55 -11.87
CA GLU A 107 9.09 -19.39 -11.11
C GLU A 107 9.76 -19.41 -9.74
N LYS A 108 10.44 -18.31 -9.41
CA LYS A 108 10.82 -18.04 -8.04
C LYS A 108 9.78 -17.08 -7.47
N GLU A 109 9.10 -17.50 -6.41
CA GLU A 109 8.26 -16.57 -5.66
C GLU A 109 9.19 -15.54 -5.01
N ILE A 110 8.99 -14.28 -5.38
CA ILE A 110 9.66 -13.15 -4.75
C ILE A 110 8.56 -12.24 -4.23
N ARG A 111 8.54 -11.98 -2.92
CA ARG A 111 7.66 -10.98 -2.33
C ARG A 111 8.20 -9.59 -2.69
N VAL A 112 7.74 -9.07 -3.84
CA VAL A 112 8.00 -7.68 -4.21
C VAL A 112 6.88 -6.82 -3.62
N PRO A 113 7.20 -5.78 -2.85
CA PRO A 113 6.24 -4.82 -2.34
C PRO A 113 5.50 -4.16 -3.52
N SER A 114 4.16 -4.28 -3.54
CA SER A 114 3.36 -3.76 -4.64
C SER A 114 3.20 -2.24 -4.53
N PRO A 115 3.40 -1.46 -5.59
CA PRO A 115 3.09 -0.03 -5.61
C PRO A 115 1.64 0.31 -5.22
N ALA A 116 0.69 -0.62 -5.48
CA ALA A 116 -0.69 -0.44 -5.05
C ALA A 116 -0.85 -0.53 -3.52
N LYS A 117 -0.03 -1.35 -2.85
CA LYS A 117 -0.04 -1.44 -1.38
C LYS A 117 0.61 -0.22 -0.73
N SER A 118 1.61 0.40 -1.37
CA SER A 118 2.20 1.65 -0.85
C SER A 118 1.21 2.82 -0.94
N ALA A 119 0.38 2.89 -1.99
CA ALA A 119 -0.67 3.90 -2.11
C ALA A 119 -1.68 3.83 -0.95
N ASN A 120 -2.00 2.62 -0.47
CA ASN A 120 -2.88 2.43 0.69
C ASN A 120 -2.27 2.97 2.00
N LEU A 121 -0.95 3.19 2.04
CA LEU A 121 -0.23 3.73 3.18
C LEU A 121 -0.04 5.25 3.12
N GLU A 122 -0.61 5.94 2.12
CA GLU A 122 -0.67 7.41 2.14
C GLU A 122 -1.49 7.90 3.36
N PRO A 123 -1.04 8.95 4.08
CA PRO A 123 0.10 9.81 3.78
C PRO A 123 1.42 9.39 4.45
N PHE A 124 1.49 8.22 5.11
CA PHE A 124 2.71 7.76 5.80
C PHE A 124 3.83 7.36 4.83
N ILE A 125 3.48 7.02 3.59
CA ILE A 125 4.44 6.78 2.50
C ILE A 125 4.07 7.66 1.32
N GLU A 126 5.04 8.42 0.83
CA GLU A 126 4.89 9.27 -0.36
C GLU A 126 6.14 9.13 -1.22
N ASN A 127 5.96 8.94 -2.54
CA ASN A 127 7.07 8.84 -3.50
C ASN A 127 8.14 7.80 -3.13
N ASN A 128 7.72 6.62 -2.64
CA ASN A 128 8.60 5.56 -2.10
C ASN A 128 9.52 6.02 -0.97
N LYS A 129 9.12 7.04 -0.20
CA LYS A 129 9.81 7.49 1.01
C LYS A 129 8.87 7.42 2.19
N LEU A 130 9.42 7.11 3.36
CA LEU A 130 8.68 7.23 4.61
C LEU A 130 8.40 8.73 4.87
N ASN A 131 7.14 9.13 4.80
CA ASN A 131 6.67 10.46 5.13
C ASN A 131 6.06 10.48 6.54
N ALA A 132 6.74 9.83 7.50
CA ALA A 132 6.32 9.75 8.88
C ALA A 132 7.51 9.54 9.81
N LYS A 133 7.30 9.82 11.10
CA LYS A 133 8.25 9.52 12.17
C LYS A 133 7.72 8.36 13.01
N ILE A 134 8.50 7.29 13.15
CA ILE A 134 8.14 6.17 14.03
C ILE A 134 8.52 6.54 15.46
N ILE A 135 7.54 6.59 16.36
CA ILE A 135 7.76 6.95 17.76
C ILE A 135 7.58 5.71 18.61
N VAL A 136 8.63 5.34 19.33
CA VAL A 136 8.65 4.22 20.26
C VAL A 136 8.89 4.73 21.67
N GLY A 137 8.45 3.97 22.67
CA GLY A 137 8.73 4.31 24.07
C GLY A 137 10.21 4.21 24.40
N SER A 138 10.72 5.11 25.23
CA SER A 138 12.07 5.00 25.77
C SER A 138 12.22 3.78 26.69
N PRO A 139 13.33 3.00 26.59
CA PRO A 139 13.61 1.88 27.49
C PRO A 139 13.89 2.36 28.93
N ASP A 140 14.34 3.60 29.09
CA ASP A 140 14.61 4.19 30.40
C ASP A 140 13.30 4.52 31.12
N PRO A 141 13.16 4.22 32.42
CA PRO A 141 11.98 4.60 33.20
C PRO A 141 11.70 6.10 33.14
N HIS A 142 10.54 6.48 32.64
CA HIS A 142 10.14 7.88 32.57
C HIS A 142 8.61 8.03 32.69
N GLY A 143 8.16 9.28 32.81
CA GLY A 143 6.76 9.60 32.99
C GLY A 143 6.19 9.12 34.34
N PRO A 144 4.87 9.32 34.56
CA PRO A 144 4.23 9.09 35.86
C PRO A 144 4.24 7.65 36.38
N TRP A 145 4.34 6.65 35.50
CA TRP A 145 4.36 5.24 35.92
C TRP A 145 5.76 4.64 35.99
N LYS A 146 6.81 5.39 35.60
CA LYS A 146 8.19 4.90 35.50
C LYS A 146 8.27 3.56 34.75
N ALA A 147 7.37 3.35 33.78
CA ALA A 147 7.30 2.13 33.01
C ALA A 147 8.49 2.08 32.04
N ARG A 148 9.01 0.87 31.83
CA ARG A 148 10.01 0.62 30.79
C ARG A 148 9.30 0.14 29.53
N ALA A 149 9.64 0.71 28.39
CA ALA A 149 9.09 0.24 27.12
C ALA A 149 9.73 -1.09 26.70
N SER A 150 8.93 -2.15 26.59
CA SER A 150 9.30 -3.43 25.96
C SER A 150 8.87 -3.53 24.50
N ASP A 151 8.02 -2.60 24.05
CA ASP A 151 7.30 -2.69 22.79
C ASP A 151 8.15 -2.31 21.57
N SER A 152 9.37 -1.81 21.78
CA SER A 152 10.30 -1.43 20.72
C SER A 152 10.65 -2.59 19.77
N CYS A 153 10.61 -3.84 20.25
CA CYS A 153 10.77 -5.01 19.39
C CYS A 153 9.65 -5.12 18.34
N CYS A 154 8.40 -4.79 18.70
CA CYS A 154 7.27 -4.79 17.75
C CYS A 154 7.48 -3.73 16.65
N ALA A 155 8.17 -2.62 16.97
CA ALA A 155 8.49 -1.59 16.00
C ALA A 155 9.46 -2.08 14.92
N ILE A 156 10.34 -3.04 15.23
CA ILE A 156 11.29 -3.61 14.27
C ILE A 156 10.53 -4.36 13.16
N ASP A 157 9.60 -5.23 13.53
CA ASP A 157 8.80 -6.00 12.57
C ASP A 157 7.97 -5.06 11.67
N PHE A 158 7.35 -4.05 12.28
CA PHE A 158 6.60 -3.05 11.54
C PHE A 158 7.51 -2.22 10.61
N ALA A 159 8.70 -1.84 11.08
CA ALA A 159 9.68 -1.09 10.28
C ALA A 159 10.21 -1.90 9.09
N LEU A 160 10.43 -3.21 9.26
CA LEU A 160 10.83 -4.10 8.16
C LEU A 160 9.71 -4.21 7.11
N PHE A 161 8.47 -4.36 7.57
CA PHE A 161 7.30 -4.40 6.70
C PHE A 161 7.11 -3.08 5.93
N ILE A 162 7.11 -1.93 6.63
CA ILE A 162 6.89 -0.64 5.99
C ILE A 162 8.08 -0.25 5.10
N GLY A 163 9.29 -0.65 5.50
CA GLY A 163 10.53 -0.42 4.75
C GLY A 163 10.50 -1.05 3.36
N SER A 164 9.77 -2.14 3.20
CA SER A 164 9.52 -2.77 1.90
C SER A 164 8.86 -1.83 0.88
N PHE A 165 8.09 -0.84 1.35
CA PHE A 165 7.43 0.15 0.50
C PHE A 165 8.23 1.46 0.34
N THR A 166 9.47 1.51 0.84
CA THR A 166 10.31 2.71 0.83
C THR A 166 11.69 2.44 0.22
N ASP A 167 12.44 3.50 -0.09
CA ASP A 167 13.85 3.41 -0.50
C ASP A 167 14.81 3.14 0.68
N GLY A 168 14.31 3.16 1.92
CA GLY A 168 15.05 2.88 3.14
C GLY A 168 16.10 3.94 3.53
N LYS A 169 16.10 5.13 2.88
CA LYS A 169 17.19 6.12 3.06
C LYS A 169 16.92 7.19 4.12
N ASN A 170 15.69 7.29 4.59
CA ASN A 170 15.35 8.25 5.64
C ASN A 170 15.90 7.75 6.98
N VAL A 171 17.00 8.35 7.45
CA VAL A 171 17.64 8.01 8.72
C VAL A 171 17.96 9.28 9.53
N PRO A 172 17.74 9.27 10.87
CA PRO A 172 16.94 8.30 11.61
C PRO A 172 15.44 8.44 11.28
N ASN A 173 14.76 7.33 11.00
CA ASN A 173 13.30 7.29 10.75
C ASN A 173 12.47 7.17 12.04
N TYR A 174 13.12 6.97 13.18
CA TYR A 174 12.49 6.82 14.49
C TYR A 174 12.99 7.87 15.49
N LYS A 175 12.22 8.07 16.56
CA LYS A 175 12.62 8.79 17.78
C LYS A 175 12.05 8.09 19.00
N LEU A 176 12.73 8.20 20.13
CA LEU A 176 12.12 7.90 21.41
C LEU A 176 11.09 8.98 21.74
N ASP A 177 10.02 8.59 22.42
CA ASP A 177 8.97 9.50 22.86
C ASP A 177 9.46 10.62 23.79
N THR A 178 10.55 10.39 24.52
CA THR A 178 11.28 11.38 25.34
C THR A 178 12.08 12.41 24.53
N GLU A 179 12.40 12.12 23.27
CA GLU A 179 13.19 12.99 22.39
C GLU A 179 12.32 13.90 21.49
N ILE A 180 11.00 13.76 21.60
CA ILE A 180 10.04 14.45 20.75
C ILE A 180 9.94 15.93 21.14
N ARG A 181 10.08 16.80 20.14
CA ARG A 181 9.84 18.24 20.24
C ARG A 181 8.48 18.58 19.63
N GLU A 182 7.96 19.77 19.93
CA GLU A 182 6.69 20.23 19.35
C GLU A 182 6.69 20.29 17.83
N SER A 183 7.83 20.59 17.21
CA SER A 183 7.98 20.58 15.76
C SER A 183 7.78 19.17 15.18
N ASP A 184 8.29 18.13 15.85
CA ASP A 184 8.11 16.74 15.42
C ASP A 184 6.62 16.34 15.41
N LEU A 185 5.83 16.84 16.37
CA LEU A 185 4.40 16.53 16.48
C LEU A 185 3.56 17.02 15.29
N LYS A 186 4.08 17.95 14.47
CA LYS A 186 3.38 18.52 13.31
C LYS A 186 3.57 17.70 12.02
N HIS A 187 4.20 16.54 12.07
CA HIS A 187 4.39 15.62 10.94
C HIS A 187 3.41 14.44 10.98
N ASN A 188 3.40 13.56 9.97
CA ASN A 188 2.72 12.27 10.16
C ASN A 188 3.50 11.43 11.17
N LEU A 189 2.80 10.71 12.04
CA LEU A 189 3.41 9.93 13.11
C LEU A 189 2.90 8.49 13.07
N ILE A 190 3.81 7.56 13.35
CA ILE A 190 3.48 6.17 13.59
C ILE A 190 3.88 5.89 15.04
N LEU A 191 2.90 5.74 15.92
CA LEU A 191 3.13 5.51 17.34
C LEU A 191 3.00 4.01 17.62
N ILE A 192 4.05 3.43 18.18
CA ILE A 192 4.06 2.02 18.59
C ILE A 192 4.21 1.98 20.11
N GLY A 193 3.26 1.33 20.76
CA GLY A 193 3.17 1.22 22.21
C GLY A 193 2.04 2.03 22.83
N GLY A 194 1.51 1.49 23.93
CA GLY A 194 0.39 2.07 24.67
C GLY A 194 0.72 3.35 25.44
N PRO A 195 -0.30 4.06 25.96
CA PRO A 195 -0.15 5.35 26.65
C PRO A 195 0.63 5.28 27.98
N THR A 196 0.90 4.08 28.49
CA THR A 196 1.73 3.85 29.68
C THR A 196 3.22 3.93 29.38
N VAL A 197 3.62 3.55 28.17
CA VAL A 197 5.02 3.42 27.73
C VAL A 197 5.39 4.37 26.59
N ASN A 198 4.41 5.03 25.96
CA ASN A 198 4.61 6.02 24.90
C ASN A 198 3.87 7.33 25.23
N MET A 199 4.63 8.38 25.53
CA MET A 199 4.11 9.67 25.96
C MET A 199 3.35 10.42 24.88
N VAL A 200 3.67 10.19 23.60
CA VAL A 200 2.90 10.76 22.50
C VAL A 200 1.54 10.07 22.39
N THR A 201 1.50 8.73 22.49
CA THR A 201 0.25 7.96 22.54
C THR A 201 -0.63 8.46 23.70
N ARG A 202 -0.05 8.70 24.88
CA ARG A 202 -0.78 9.26 26.03
C ARG A 202 -1.44 10.60 25.73
N LYS A 203 -0.73 11.54 25.10
CA LYS A 203 -1.24 12.89 24.80
C LYS A 203 -2.46 12.89 23.88
N ILE A 204 -2.62 11.85 23.06
CA ILE A 204 -3.74 11.73 22.11
C ILE A 204 -4.76 10.66 22.50
N ASN A 205 -4.52 9.88 23.55
CA ASN A 205 -5.34 8.70 23.88
C ASN A 205 -6.83 9.05 24.09
N ASN A 206 -7.14 10.24 24.59
CA ASN A 206 -8.52 10.73 24.75
C ASN A 206 -9.17 11.22 23.45
N LYS A 207 -8.40 11.33 22.35
CA LYS A 207 -8.88 11.71 21.02
C LYS A 207 -9.06 10.49 20.11
N LEU A 208 -8.66 9.30 20.56
CA LEU A 208 -8.78 8.08 19.77
C LEU A 208 -10.21 7.50 19.91
N PRO A 209 -10.86 7.09 18.80
CA PRO A 209 -12.16 6.42 18.84
C PRO A 209 -12.10 5.02 19.47
N ILE A 210 -10.90 4.41 19.48
CA ILE A 210 -10.55 3.20 20.22
C ILE A 210 -9.31 3.56 21.03
N ARG A 211 -9.39 3.43 22.35
CA ARG A 211 -8.39 3.96 23.29
C ARG A 211 -8.12 2.98 24.41
N ILE A 212 -7.01 3.17 25.12
CA ILE A 212 -6.69 2.38 26.31
C ILE A 212 -7.09 3.16 27.55
N ASP A 213 -8.02 2.63 28.34
CA ASP A 213 -8.45 3.23 29.60
C ASP A 213 -7.40 3.00 30.70
N ILE A 214 -6.52 3.98 30.87
CA ILE A 214 -5.45 3.98 31.88
C ILE A 214 -5.92 4.24 33.31
N LYS A 215 -7.20 4.56 33.55
CA LYS A 215 -7.72 4.90 34.89
C LYS A 215 -8.22 3.68 35.66
N THR A 216 -8.65 2.65 34.94
CA THR A 216 -9.26 1.45 35.52
C THR A 216 -8.30 0.27 35.44
N ASP A 217 -8.41 -0.54 34.39
CA ASP A 217 -7.67 -1.80 34.22
C ASP A 217 -6.95 -1.88 32.85
N TYR A 218 -6.53 -0.72 32.32
CA TYR A 218 -5.80 -0.63 31.04
C TYR A 218 -6.52 -1.32 29.86
N ARG A 219 -7.84 -1.45 29.96
CA ARG A 219 -8.68 -2.10 28.95
C ARG A 219 -8.78 -1.24 27.70
N ILE A 220 -8.84 -1.89 26.54
CA ILE A 220 -9.16 -1.19 25.30
C ILE A 220 -10.66 -0.93 25.29
N VAL A 221 -11.06 0.30 25.02
CA VAL A 221 -12.46 0.74 24.94
C VAL A 221 -12.70 1.30 23.55
N SER A 222 -13.75 0.82 22.89
CA SER A 222 -14.20 1.31 21.60
C SER A 222 -15.43 2.18 21.79
N ASP A 223 -15.29 3.48 21.56
CA ASP A 223 -16.42 4.41 21.56
C ASP A 223 -17.30 4.20 20.29
N LEU A 224 -16.78 3.45 19.30
CA LEU A 224 -17.50 3.11 18.06
C LEU A 224 -18.53 2.00 18.27
N SER A 225 -18.18 0.98 19.06
CA SER A 225 -19.04 -0.18 19.32
C SER A 225 -19.63 -0.23 20.73
N GLY A 226 -19.14 0.61 21.64
CA GLY A 226 -19.46 0.58 23.07
C GLY A 226 -18.83 -0.59 23.82
N LYS A 227 -17.97 -1.39 23.18
CA LYS A 227 -17.34 -2.58 23.77
C LYS A 227 -16.05 -2.23 24.51
N SER A 228 -15.72 -3.07 25.48
CA SER A 228 -14.41 -3.07 26.15
C SER A 228 -13.73 -4.43 26.05
N TYR A 229 -12.41 -4.41 25.92
CA TYR A 229 -11.57 -5.58 25.70
C TYR A 229 -10.45 -5.60 26.75
N THR A 230 -10.36 -6.68 27.52
CA THR A 230 -9.55 -6.74 28.75
C THR A 230 -8.37 -7.71 28.69
N ASP A 231 -8.41 -8.69 27.78
CA ASP A 231 -7.32 -9.67 27.57
C ASP A 231 -6.01 -8.96 27.15
N ASP A 232 -4.89 -9.44 27.68
CA ASP A 232 -3.56 -8.88 27.42
C ASP A 232 -3.09 -9.06 25.98
N THR A 233 -3.70 -10.00 25.24
CA THR A 233 -3.49 -10.22 23.80
C THR A 233 -4.31 -9.29 22.92
N HIS A 234 -5.19 -8.46 23.48
CA HIS A 234 -5.90 -7.45 22.70
C HIS A 234 -4.99 -6.28 22.33
N GLY A 235 -4.98 -5.98 21.04
CA GLY A 235 -4.33 -4.80 20.47
C GLY A 235 -5.33 -3.89 19.77
N MET A 236 -4.84 -2.74 19.33
CA MET A 236 -5.57 -1.81 18.48
C MET A 236 -4.66 -1.25 17.39
N ALA A 237 -5.26 -0.95 16.24
CA ALA A 237 -4.66 -0.20 15.15
C ALA A 237 -5.62 0.92 14.76
N VAL A 238 -5.20 2.18 14.92
CA VAL A 238 -6.08 3.35 14.79
C VAL A 238 -5.38 4.44 13.98
N ILE A 239 -6.05 4.95 12.94
CA ILE A 239 -5.60 6.10 12.17
C ILE A 239 -6.53 7.28 12.45
N ILE A 240 -5.95 8.41 12.88
CA ILE A 240 -6.66 9.67 13.12
C ILE A 240 -6.02 10.83 12.37
N GLU A 241 -6.77 11.92 12.21
CA GLU A 241 -6.20 13.24 11.93
C GLU A 241 -5.22 13.65 13.03
N ASN A 242 -4.10 14.24 12.65
CA ASN A 242 -3.12 14.74 13.59
C ASN A 242 -3.69 15.99 14.29
N PRO A 243 -3.88 15.94 15.62
CA PRO A 243 -4.46 17.06 16.36
C PRO A 243 -3.55 18.28 16.47
N TRP A 244 -2.26 18.16 16.14
CA TRP A 244 -1.29 19.25 16.16
C TRP A 244 -1.10 19.90 14.78
N LYS A 245 -1.55 19.25 13.70
CA LYS A 245 -1.44 19.78 12.33
C LYS A 245 -2.48 19.17 11.39
N THR A 246 -3.41 19.99 10.91
CA THR A 246 -4.39 19.62 9.87
C THR A 246 -3.71 19.07 8.61
N GLY A 247 -4.27 18.00 8.04
CA GLY A 247 -3.76 17.34 6.83
C GLY A 247 -2.59 16.38 7.08
N LYS A 248 -2.19 16.20 8.34
CA LYS A 248 -1.28 15.12 8.76
C LYS A 248 -2.06 14.05 9.51
N LYS A 249 -1.55 12.82 9.51
CA LYS A 249 -2.20 11.66 10.12
C LYS A 249 -1.32 11.03 11.19
N ILE A 250 -1.96 10.35 12.13
CA ILE A 250 -1.30 9.53 13.15
C ILE A 250 -1.84 8.11 13.05
N LEU A 251 -0.94 7.14 12.89
CA LEU A 251 -1.22 5.72 13.06
C LEU A 251 -0.77 5.31 14.47
N VAL A 252 -1.68 4.76 15.27
CA VAL A 252 -1.39 4.23 16.60
C VAL A 252 -1.54 2.71 16.54
N ILE A 253 -0.49 2.00 16.94
CA ILE A 253 -0.51 0.55 17.13
C ILE A 253 -0.11 0.27 18.58
N ALA A 254 -1.04 -0.24 19.37
CA ALA A 254 -0.84 -0.41 20.80
C ALA A 254 -1.69 -1.54 21.36
N GLY A 255 -1.25 -2.15 22.45
CA GLY A 255 -2.07 -3.04 23.27
C GLY A 255 -2.04 -2.63 24.73
N LYS A 256 -2.85 -3.33 25.54
CA LYS A 256 -2.80 -3.25 27.01
C LYS A 256 -1.41 -3.62 27.52
N ARG A 257 -0.84 -4.69 26.95
CA ARG A 257 0.50 -5.21 27.20
C ARG A 257 1.24 -5.43 25.88
N PHE A 258 2.51 -5.82 25.99
CA PHE A 258 3.37 -6.19 24.87
C PHE A 258 2.69 -7.17 23.90
N ALA A 259 2.04 -8.23 24.41
CA ALA A 259 1.35 -9.22 23.59
C ALA A 259 0.27 -8.58 22.69
N GLY A 260 -0.51 -7.64 23.23
CA GLY A 260 -1.48 -6.86 22.47
C GLY A 260 -0.85 -5.91 21.45
N THR A 261 0.24 -5.21 21.80
CA THR A 261 0.96 -4.37 20.83
C THR A 261 1.50 -5.22 19.67
N ARG A 262 2.03 -6.40 19.97
CA ARG A 262 2.48 -7.40 18.98
C ARG A 262 1.34 -7.85 18.09
N ALA A 263 0.18 -8.19 18.65
CA ALA A 263 -1.01 -8.54 17.88
C ALA A 263 -1.44 -7.42 16.92
N GLY A 264 -1.41 -6.16 17.39
CA GLY A 264 -1.67 -4.97 16.58
C GLY A 264 -0.71 -4.84 15.39
N VAL A 265 0.59 -4.97 15.64
CA VAL A 265 1.62 -4.93 14.58
C VAL A 265 1.42 -6.07 13.59
N LEU A 266 1.24 -7.30 14.09
CA LEU A 266 1.06 -8.48 13.26
C LEU A 266 -0.17 -8.35 12.35
N ALA A 267 -1.28 -7.82 12.86
CA ALA A 267 -2.47 -7.55 12.05
C ALA A 267 -2.20 -6.52 10.95
N CYS A 268 -1.44 -5.45 11.24
CA CYS A 268 -1.02 -4.49 10.21
C CYS A 268 -0.15 -5.12 9.13
N ILE A 269 0.74 -6.06 9.48
CA ILE A 269 1.65 -6.73 8.54
C ILE A 269 0.87 -7.74 7.67
N THR A 270 0.05 -8.58 8.29
CA THR A 270 -0.59 -9.74 7.63
C THR A 270 -1.93 -9.39 6.99
N LYS A 271 -2.65 -8.40 7.53
CA LYS A 271 -4.03 -8.04 7.16
C LYS A 271 -4.18 -6.56 6.82
N LEU A 272 -3.13 -5.91 6.28
CA LEU A 272 -3.09 -4.46 5.99
C LEU A 272 -4.37 -3.93 5.32
N ASN A 273 -4.82 -4.55 4.23
CA ASN A 273 -6.01 -4.09 3.51
C ASN A 273 -7.29 -4.13 4.37
N SER A 274 -7.38 -5.06 5.32
CA SER A 274 -8.52 -5.16 6.24
C SER A 274 -8.38 -4.17 7.40
N ILE A 275 -7.15 -3.88 7.85
CA ILE A 275 -6.88 -2.84 8.84
C ILE A 275 -7.27 -1.46 8.30
N LEU A 276 -6.94 -1.17 7.04
CA LEU A 276 -7.19 0.13 6.42
C LEU A 276 -8.64 0.35 5.96
N LYS A 277 -9.46 -0.71 5.94
CA LYS A 277 -10.90 -0.57 5.73
C LYS A 277 -11.56 0.08 6.93
N GLY A 278 -12.64 0.81 6.68
CA GLY A 278 -13.48 1.41 7.72
C GLY A 278 -13.87 0.41 8.80
N ASN A 279 -14.06 0.90 10.03
CA ASN A 279 -14.56 0.12 11.15
C ASN A 279 -15.95 -0.43 10.81
N ARG A 280 -16.25 -1.68 11.21
CA ARG A 280 -17.52 -2.32 10.83
C ARG A 280 -18.76 -1.63 11.42
N PHE A 281 -18.61 -0.92 12.55
CA PHE A 281 -19.70 -0.19 13.20
C PHE A 281 -19.81 1.26 12.72
N LYS A 282 -18.67 1.87 12.38
CA LYS A 282 -18.55 3.26 11.92
C LYS A 282 -17.54 3.35 10.77
N PRO A 283 -17.98 3.12 9.51
CA PRO A 283 -17.10 3.00 8.35
C PRO A 283 -16.20 4.21 8.07
N GLU A 284 -16.55 5.38 8.58
CA GLU A 284 -15.77 6.62 8.47
C GLU A 284 -14.48 6.61 9.30
N PHE A 285 -14.34 5.71 10.28
CA PHE A 285 -13.14 5.58 11.10
C PHE A 285 -12.29 4.40 10.64
N ILE A 286 -10.98 4.62 10.49
CA ILE A 286 -10.01 3.54 10.34
C ILE A 286 -9.47 3.22 11.74
N ALA A 287 -10.22 2.40 12.47
CA ALA A 287 -9.92 2.02 13.83
C ALA A 287 -10.33 0.57 14.05
N LYS A 288 -9.43 -0.27 14.56
CA LYS A 288 -9.63 -1.72 14.70
C LYS A 288 -9.16 -2.19 16.07
N VAL A 289 -9.94 -3.07 16.70
CA VAL A 289 -9.44 -3.92 17.79
C VAL A 289 -9.04 -5.25 17.20
N VAL A 290 -7.94 -5.80 17.69
CA VAL A 290 -7.44 -7.11 17.28
C VAL A 290 -7.20 -8.00 18.48
N LYS A 291 -7.22 -9.31 18.29
CA LYS A 291 -6.80 -10.30 19.27
C LYS A 291 -5.66 -11.15 18.70
N GLY A 292 -4.59 -11.27 19.47
CA GLY A 292 -3.49 -12.17 19.17
C GLY A 292 -3.77 -13.59 19.64
N TYR A 293 -3.23 -14.56 18.90
CA TYR A 293 -3.18 -15.96 19.29
C TYR A 293 -1.75 -16.47 19.12
N ASP A 294 -1.37 -17.34 20.04
CA ASP A 294 -0.19 -18.19 19.98
C ASP A 294 -0.70 -19.58 19.60
N MET A 295 -0.55 -19.94 18.32
CA MET A 295 -1.14 -21.15 17.75
C MET A 295 -0.20 -22.35 17.89
N ASP A 296 1.11 -22.11 17.97
CA ASP A 296 2.12 -23.16 18.14
C ASP A 296 2.56 -23.36 19.60
N GLY A 297 2.17 -22.47 20.51
CA GLY A 297 2.32 -22.60 21.96
C GLY A 297 3.70 -22.22 22.49
N ASP A 298 4.50 -21.46 21.72
CA ASP A 298 5.86 -21.07 22.10
C ASP A 298 5.92 -19.81 23.01
N GLY A 299 4.75 -19.26 23.36
CA GLY A 299 4.61 -18.03 24.15
C GLY A 299 4.59 -16.76 23.29
N VAL A 300 4.56 -16.89 21.96
CA VAL A 300 4.71 -15.80 21.02
C VAL A 300 3.48 -15.67 20.14
N ILE A 301 2.91 -14.44 20.06
CA ILE A 301 1.78 -14.19 19.15
C ILE A 301 2.23 -14.35 17.69
N ASP A 302 1.68 -15.36 17.01
CA ASP A 302 1.95 -15.72 15.61
C ASP A 302 0.79 -15.41 14.66
N THR A 303 -0.41 -15.21 15.23
CA THR A 303 -1.65 -14.97 14.49
C THR A 303 -2.43 -13.83 15.12
N ALA A 304 -3.11 -13.01 14.31
CA ALA A 304 -3.97 -11.94 14.80
C ALA A 304 -5.32 -11.89 14.07
N GLU A 305 -6.41 -11.78 14.81
CA GLU A 305 -7.78 -11.62 14.28
C GLU A 305 -8.31 -10.21 14.52
N ILE A 306 -9.06 -9.69 13.55
CA ILE A 306 -9.73 -8.38 13.67
C ILE A 306 -11.08 -8.61 14.34
N LEU A 307 -11.29 -7.97 15.50
CA LEU A 307 -12.51 -8.11 16.28
C LEU A 307 -13.59 -7.12 15.87
N GLU A 308 -13.25 -5.97 15.29
CA GLU A 308 -14.15 -4.91 14.76
C GLU A 308 -13.48 -4.07 13.66
#